data_AF-A0A7V8WJY3-F1
#
_entry.id   AF-A0A7V8WJY3-F1
#
_cell.length_a   1.000
_cell.length_b   1.000
_cell.length_c   1.000
_cell.angle_alpha   90.00
_cell.angle_beta   90.00
_cell.angle_gamma   90.00
#
_symmetry.space_group_name_H-M   'P 1'
#
loop_
_entity.id
_entity.type
_entity.pdbx_description
1 polymer ?
#
loop_
_entity_poly.entity_id
_entity_poly.type
_entity_poly.pdbx_seq_one_letter_code
_entity_poly.pdbx_strand_id
1 'polypeptide(L)'
;MTDKPMDRTPPPSEGPGSESSSARAGAVASGASSPNSPTGSATPTGSDTSTSRPEASGDGGAARPGAFSSFVSSRRSNKSAGQLMKEVSEDFSTLFRKEIELAKLELTESISAKAKGAAIIAIAAVFGFFALIFLLLGLRDGLDTFLWRWVADLITALILLLLGGVGAMMARRLLGTPIKTDMTKKTIREDVEWAKTLGKR
;
A
#
# COMPACT_ATOMS: atom_id res chain seq x y z
N MET A 1 75.81 25.29 -42.76
CA MET A 1 74.61 26.00 -43.23
C MET A 1 73.44 25.03 -43.15
N THR A 2 72.67 25.00 -42.04
CA THR A 2 71.52 25.90 -41.72
C THR A 2 70.32 25.55 -42.61
N ASP A 3 69.13 25.11 -42.16
CA ASP A 3 68.49 25.20 -40.84
C ASP A 3 67.39 24.14 -40.66
N LYS A 4 67.19 23.73 -39.40
CA LYS A 4 65.96 23.14 -38.87
C LYS A 4 65.24 24.21 -38.05
N PRO A 5 63.98 24.56 -38.36
CA PRO A 5 63.01 24.88 -37.29
C PRO A 5 61.57 24.45 -37.70
N MET A 6 60.56 24.29 -36.85
CA MET A 6 60.40 24.47 -35.42
C MET A 6 59.19 23.63 -34.98
N ASP A 7 59.34 23.00 -33.83
CA ASP A 7 58.27 22.47 -33.00
C ASP A 7 57.37 23.66 -32.55
N ARG A 8 56.04 23.55 -32.69
CA ARG A 8 55.10 24.56 -32.15
C ARG A 8 54.30 23.93 -31.02
N THR A 9 54.91 23.85 -29.85
CA THR A 9 54.19 23.78 -28.57
C THR A 9 53.59 25.15 -28.26
N PRO A 10 52.27 25.27 -28.00
CA PRO A 10 51.71 26.49 -27.45
C PRO A 10 52.11 26.67 -25.97
N PRO A 11 52.33 27.90 -25.48
CA PRO A 11 52.63 28.14 -24.07
C PRO A 11 51.37 27.98 -23.21
N PRO A 12 51.48 27.46 -21.98
CA PRO A 12 50.45 27.60 -20.95
C PRO A 12 50.64 28.91 -20.15
N SER A 13 49.67 29.16 -19.27
CA SER A 13 49.63 30.19 -18.19
C SER A 13 49.22 31.60 -18.64
N GLU A 14 48.53 32.43 -17.87
CA GLU A 14 47.69 32.36 -16.68
C GLU A 14 47.19 33.81 -16.51
N GLY A 15 46.01 34.01 -15.90
CA GLY A 15 45.57 35.35 -15.55
C GLY A 15 44.32 35.34 -14.66
N PRO A 16 44.38 35.87 -13.42
CA PRO A 16 43.32 35.75 -12.43
C PRO A 16 42.29 36.88 -12.62
N GLY A 17 41.11 36.51 -13.08
CA GLY A 17 39.93 37.38 -13.09
C GLY A 17 39.11 37.21 -11.83
N SER A 18 39.55 37.83 -10.73
CA SER A 18 38.71 38.09 -9.57
C SER A 18 37.84 39.30 -9.85
N GLU A 19 36.58 39.10 -10.23
CA GLU A 19 35.55 40.14 -10.09
C GLU A 19 34.25 39.56 -9.51
N SER A 20 34.02 39.99 -8.28
CA SER A 20 32.77 39.99 -7.55
C SER A 20 31.59 40.52 -8.36
N SER A 21 30.46 39.81 -8.38
CA SER A 21 29.15 40.47 -8.42
C SER A 21 28.03 39.56 -7.93
N SER A 22 27.66 39.79 -6.66
CA SER A 22 26.29 39.91 -6.17
C SER A 22 25.16 39.41 -7.09
N ALA A 23 24.59 38.24 -6.77
CA ALA A 23 23.16 37.98 -6.93
C ALA A 23 22.73 36.80 -6.03
N ARG A 24 22.70 37.06 -4.73
CA ARG A 24 22.02 36.23 -3.74
C ARG A 24 20.53 36.56 -3.82
N ALA A 25 19.75 35.77 -4.55
CA ALA A 25 18.28 35.76 -4.46
C ALA A 25 17.76 34.40 -4.90
N GLY A 26 17.48 33.53 -3.94
CA GLY A 26 16.93 32.21 -4.25
C GLY A 26 17.08 31.22 -3.12
N ALA A 27 16.47 31.51 -1.96
CA ALA A 27 16.21 30.47 -0.98
C ALA A 27 15.08 30.90 -0.04
N VAL A 28 14.27 29.90 0.31
CA VAL A 28 13.40 29.78 1.50
C VAL A 28 12.05 30.49 1.48
N ALA A 29 11.11 29.94 0.70
CA ALA A 29 9.71 29.89 1.12
C ALA A 29 9.62 28.91 2.31
N SER A 30 9.70 29.45 3.52
CA SER A 30 9.41 28.73 4.76
C SER A 30 7.93 28.39 4.81
N GLY A 31 7.63 27.10 4.67
CA GLY A 31 6.39 26.53 5.18
C GLY A 31 6.37 26.62 6.70
N ALA A 32 5.31 27.22 7.22
CA ALA A 32 4.88 27.04 8.60
C ALA A 32 3.35 27.10 8.60
N SER A 33 2.73 25.95 8.31
CA SER A 33 1.30 25.75 8.47
C SER A 33 1.11 24.43 9.22
N SER A 34 0.67 24.56 10.48
CA SER A 34 0.09 23.52 11.35
C SER A 34 1.03 22.45 11.92
N PRO A 35 0.87 22.15 13.22
CA PRO A 35 -0.13 21.16 13.59
C PRO A 35 -0.99 21.60 14.79
N ASN A 36 -2.31 21.70 14.57
CA ASN A 36 -3.28 21.67 15.65
C ASN A 36 -3.39 20.20 16.11
N SER A 37 -3.03 19.93 17.36
CA SER A 37 -3.21 18.63 18.00
C SER A 37 -4.53 18.62 18.76
N PRO A 38 -5.45 17.68 18.51
CA PRO A 38 -6.40 17.28 19.52
C PRO A 38 -5.86 16.04 20.25
N THR A 39 -5.27 16.29 21.41
CA THR A 39 -5.16 15.32 22.50
C THR A 39 -6.55 15.08 23.05
N GLY A 40 -7.03 13.84 23.04
CA GLY A 40 -8.36 13.52 23.55
C GLY A 40 -8.70 12.05 23.45
N SER A 41 -7.95 11.21 24.17
CA SER A 41 -8.38 9.87 24.57
C SER A 41 -9.53 9.99 25.56
N ALA A 42 -10.75 9.64 25.15
CA ALA A 42 -11.86 9.38 26.05
C ALA A 42 -12.67 8.18 25.55
N THR A 43 -12.52 7.10 26.32
CA THR A 43 -13.41 5.96 26.57
C THR A 43 -14.85 6.08 26.06
N PRO A 44 -15.41 5.08 25.34
CA PRO A 44 -16.86 4.93 25.23
C PRO A 44 -17.37 4.30 26.53
N THR A 45 -17.67 5.12 27.53
CA THR A 45 -18.40 4.71 28.73
C THR A 45 -19.89 4.71 28.42
N GLY A 46 -20.48 3.52 28.52
CA GLY A 46 -21.74 3.21 29.21
C GLY A 46 -22.92 4.19 29.17
N SER A 47 -24.05 3.60 28.74
CA SER A 47 -25.39 3.77 29.30
C SER A 47 -26.06 5.15 29.24
N ASP A 48 -26.95 5.31 28.26
CA ASP A 48 -28.18 6.10 28.44
C ASP A 48 -29.36 5.34 27.82
N THR A 49 -29.89 4.39 28.58
CA THR A 49 -31.24 3.89 28.38
C THR A 49 -32.20 4.88 29.03
N SER A 50 -32.61 5.89 28.28
CA SER A 50 -33.72 6.76 28.68
C SER A 50 -35.04 6.04 28.41
N THR A 51 -35.42 5.18 29.36
CA THR A 51 -36.77 4.64 29.50
C THR A 51 -37.69 5.78 29.95
N SER A 52 -38.48 6.32 29.02
CA SER A 52 -39.65 7.13 29.36
C SER A 52 -40.77 6.22 29.86
N ARG A 53 -40.94 6.21 31.18
CA ARG A 53 -42.07 5.64 31.92
C ARG A 53 -43.30 6.55 31.78
N PRO A 54 -44.49 6.02 31.44
CA PRO A 54 -45.74 6.71 31.76
C PRO A 54 -46.25 6.23 33.13
N GLU A 55 -46.66 7.20 33.94
CA GLU A 55 -47.40 7.00 35.18
C GLU A 55 -48.71 6.26 34.94
N ALA A 56 -49.02 5.34 35.85
CA ALA A 56 -50.36 4.86 36.09
C ALA A 56 -51.03 5.77 37.14
N SER A 57 -52.11 6.43 36.76
CA SER A 57 -53.13 6.95 37.67
C SER A 57 -54.48 6.52 37.12
N GLY A 58 -55.24 5.80 37.95
CA GLY A 58 -56.53 5.25 37.58
C GLY A 58 -57.65 6.28 37.66
N ASP A 59 -58.66 6.09 36.82
CA ASP A 59 -60.03 6.41 37.16
C ASP A 59 -60.98 5.44 36.45
N GLY A 60 -62.02 5.02 37.15
CA GLY A 60 -63.04 4.07 36.68
C GLY A 60 -64.12 4.79 35.88
N GLY A 61 -64.54 4.19 34.77
CA GLY A 61 -65.65 4.74 33.99
C GLY A 61 -66.01 3.96 32.75
N ALA A 62 -67.00 3.07 32.90
CA ALA A 62 -68.04 2.69 31.95
C ALA A 62 -67.68 2.29 30.50
N ALA A 63 -68.22 1.12 30.14
CA ALA A 63 -68.18 0.47 28.83
C ALA A 63 -68.65 1.35 27.65
N ARG A 64 -67.87 1.32 26.56
CA ARG A 64 -68.36 1.38 25.17
C ARG A 64 -67.44 0.57 24.23
N PRO A 65 -67.92 -0.50 23.58
CA PRO A 65 -67.20 -1.18 22.51
C PRO A 65 -67.63 -0.60 21.16
N GLY A 66 -66.68 -0.09 20.37
CA GLY A 66 -66.94 0.18 18.95
C GLY A 66 -66.16 1.36 18.36
N ALA A 67 -65.49 1.08 17.24
CA ALA A 67 -65.14 2.03 16.18
C ALA A 67 -63.82 2.83 16.24
N PHE A 68 -62.71 2.24 16.72
CA PHE A 68 -61.38 2.69 16.24
C PHE A 68 -60.37 1.59 15.89
N SER A 69 -60.64 0.31 16.25
CA SER A 69 -59.69 -0.78 15.97
C SER A 69 -59.79 -1.38 14.56
N SER A 70 -60.72 -0.92 13.71
CA SER A 70 -60.95 -1.49 12.38
C SER A 70 -60.01 -0.97 11.28
N PHE A 71 -59.30 0.14 11.50
CA PHE A 71 -58.35 0.66 10.50
C PHE A 71 -56.93 0.09 10.62
N VAL A 72 -56.60 -0.58 11.73
CA VAL A 72 -55.28 -1.22 11.92
C VAL A 72 -55.32 -2.75 11.71
N SER A 73 -56.50 -3.37 11.73
CA SER A 73 -56.62 -4.85 11.64
C SER A 73 -56.77 -5.42 10.21
N SER A 74 -57.05 -4.61 9.20
CA SER A 74 -57.20 -5.11 7.80
C SER A 74 -55.89 -5.16 7.00
N ARG A 75 -54.72 -5.08 7.65
CA ARG A 75 -53.42 -5.23 6.95
C ARG A 75 -52.54 -6.37 7.49
N ARG A 76 -53.08 -7.21 8.39
CA ARG A 76 -52.29 -8.27 9.06
C ARG A 76 -52.78 -9.70 8.82
N SER A 77 -53.88 -9.92 8.13
CA SER A 77 -54.35 -11.27 7.81
C SER A 77 -54.09 -11.61 6.35
N ASN A 78 -53.23 -12.61 6.13
CA ASN A 78 -52.89 -13.24 4.85
C ASN A 78 -51.76 -12.63 4.00
N LYS A 79 -50.64 -12.21 4.63
CA LYS A 79 -49.35 -12.32 3.93
C LYS A 79 -49.10 -13.82 3.73
N SER A 80 -49.36 -14.29 2.51
CA SER A 80 -49.10 -15.67 2.06
C SER A 80 -47.66 -16.09 2.43
N ALA A 81 -47.44 -17.38 2.68
CA ALA A 81 -46.11 -17.96 2.87
C ALA A 81 -45.12 -17.56 1.75
N GLY A 82 -45.62 -17.31 0.53
CA GLY A 82 -44.83 -16.79 -0.58
C GLY A 82 -44.39 -15.32 -0.41
N GLN A 83 -45.16 -14.49 0.30
CA GLN A 83 -44.82 -13.09 0.58
C GLN A 83 -43.72 -12.98 1.65
N LEU A 84 -43.76 -13.85 2.68
CA LEU A 84 -42.75 -13.92 3.74
C LEU A 84 -41.42 -14.47 3.19
N MET A 85 -41.46 -15.48 2.33
CA MET A 85 -40.26 -16.00 1.69
C MET A 85 -39.61 -14.97 0.75
N LYS A 86 -40.43 -14.14 0.10
CA LYS A 86 -39.96 -13.04 -0.74
C LYS A 86 -39.26 -11.95 0.07
N GLU A 87 -39.84 -11.51 1.19
CA GLU A 87 -39.24 -10.53 2.12
C GLU A 87 -37.90 -11.06 2.68
N VAL A 88 -37.86 -12.32 3.09
CA VAL A 88 -36.63 -12.98 3.60
C VAL A 88 -35.56 -13.09 2.50
N SER A 89 -35.92 -13.48 1.28
CA SER A 89 -34.98 -13.54 0.15
C SER A 89 -34.43 -12.16 -0.23
N GLU A 90 -35.24 -11.11 -0.09
CA GLU A 90 -34.87 -9.74 -0.39
C GLU A 90 -33.93 -9.18 0.69
N ASP A 91 -34.17 -9.50 1.97
CA ASP A 91 -33.29 -9.17 3.09
C ASP A 91 -31.93 -9.91 3.02
N PHE A 92 -31.93 -11.21 2.69
CA PHE A 92 -30.69 -11.96 2.44
C PHE A 92 -29.91 -11.38 1.26
N SER A 93 -30.58 -11.01 0.17
CA SER A 93 -29.92 -10.38 -0.99
C SER A 93 -29.32 -9.02 -0.62
N THR A 94 -29.91 -8.32 0.35
CA THR A 94 -29.43 -7.01 0.83
C THR A 94 -28.21 -7.16 1.77
N LEU A 95 -28.20 -8.16 2.66
CA LEU A 95 -27.04 -8.49 3.49
C LEU A 95 -25.84 -8.96 2.66
N PHE A 96 -26.08 -9.85 1.71
CA PHE A 96 -25.03 -10.39 0.84
C PHE A 96 -24.37 -9.28 -0.01
N ARG A 97 -25.17 -8.31 -0.50
CA ARG A 97 -24.66 -7.13 -1.20
C ARG A 97 -23.75 -6.30 -0.29
N LYS A 98 -24.14 -6.12 0.97
CA LYS A 98 -23.38 -5.34 1.98
C LYS A 98 -22.08 -6.04 2.38
N GLU A 99 -22.07 -7.36 2.56
CA GLU A 99 -20.85 -8.12 2.83
C GLU A 99 -19.89 -8.11 1.64
N ILE A 100 -20.40 -8.19 0.40
CA ILE A 100 -19.57 -8.03 -0.80
C ILE A 100 -19.03 -6.60 -0.91
N GLU A 101 -19.85 -5.59 -0.62
CA GLU A 101 -19.41 -4.18 -0.65
C GLU A 101 -18.33 -3.92 0.38
N LEU A 102 -18.49 -4.41 1.62
CA LEU A 102 -17.48 -4.30 2.66
C LEU A 102 -16.20 -5.05 2.30
N ALA A 103 -16.34 -6.31 1.85
CA ALA A 103 -15.20 -7.14 1.45
C ALA A 103 -14.45 -6.53 0.27
N LYS A 104 -15.16 -5.92 -0.69
CA LYS A 104 -14.55 -5.19 -1.80
C LYS A 104 -13.82 -3.94 -1.31
N LEU A 105 -14.37 -3.23 -0.33
CA LEU A 105 -13.75 -2.05 0.27
C LEU A 105 -12.46 -2.42 1.00
N GLU A 106 -12.51 -3.41 1.88
CA GLU A 106 -11.36 -3.91 2.64
C GLU A 106 -10.30 -4.54 1.73
N LEU A 107 -10.73 -5.27 0.69
CA LEU A 107 -9.81 -5.80 -0.33
C LEU A 107 -9.15 -4.67 -1.13
N THR A 108 -9.90 -3.65 -1.54
CA THR A 108 -9.35 -2.52 -2.29
C THR A 108 -8.38 -1.72 -1.43
N GLU A 109 -8.70 -1.52 -0.14
CA GLU A 109 -7.83 -0.82 0.81
C GLU A 109 -6.54 -1.60 1.09
N SER A 110 -6.65 -2.91 1.32
CA SER A 110 -5.49 -3.79 1.53
C SER A 110 -4.60 -3.91 0.29
N ILE A 111 -5.18 -3.97 -0.92
CA ILE A 111 -4.43 -3.92 -2.18
C ILE A 111 -3.78 -2.56 -2.36
N SER A 112 -4.51 -1.47 -2.12
CA SER A 112 -3.99 -0.11 -2.29
C SER A 112 -2.84 0.20 -1.34
N ALA A 113 -2.93 -0.22 -0.08
CA ALA A 113 -1.87 -0.07 0.91
C ALA A 113 -0.61 -0.88 0.50
N LYS A 114 -0.79 -2.14 0.08
CA LYS A 114 0.31 -2.98 -0.43
C LYS A 114 0.94 -2.41 -1.70
N ALA A 115 0.12 -1.89 -2.62
CA ALA A 115 0.58 -1.29 -3.87
C ALA A 115 1.42 -0.03 -3.63
N LYS A 116 0.98 0.85 -2.71
CA LYS A 116 1.76 2.03 -2.29
C LYS A 116 3.10 1.63 -1.68
N GLY A 117 3.11 0.63 -0.80
CA GLY A 117 4.34 0.09 -0.22
C GLY A 117 5.28 -0.47 -1.28
N ALA A 118 4.75 -1.28 -2.21
CA ALA A 118 5.53 -1.83 -3.32
C ALA A 118 6.10 -0.74 -4.24
N ALA A 119 5.36 0.34 -4.51
CA ALA A 119 5.83 1.45 -5.32
C ALA A 119 7.02 2.18 -4.68
N ILE A 120 6.96 2.45 -3.37
CA ILE A 120 8.07 3.08 -2.64
C ILE A 120 9.29 2.16 -2.64
N ILE A 121 9.10 0.86 -2.41
CA ILE A 121 10.20 -0.12 -2.46
C ILE A 121 10.82 -0.18 -3.86
N ALA A 122 10.02 -0.13 -4.93
CA ALA A 122 10.53 -0.12 -6.30
C ALA A 122 11.39 1.12 -6.58
N ILE A 123 10.91 2.30 -6.16
CA ILE A 123 11.68 3.55 -6.29
C ILE A 123 12.97 3.47 -5.46
N ALA A 124 12.88 3.04 -4.21
CA ALA A 124 14.04 2.87 -3.33
C ALA A 124 15.05 1.86 -3.90
N ALA A 125 14.59 0.79 -4.55
CA ALA A 125 15.45 -0.18 -5.21
C ALA A 125 16.19 0.44 -6.41
N VAL A 126 15.53 1.27 -7.22
CA VAL A 126 16.17 1.98 -8.33
C VAL A 126 17.23 2.97 -7.82
N PHE A 127 16.89 3.80 -6.83
CA PHE A 127 17.86 4.73 -6.24
C PHE A 127 19.00 4.00 -5.52
N GLY A 128 18.71 2.92 -4.80
CA GLY A 128 19.72 2.07 -4.17
C GLY A 128 20.65 1.43 -5.19
N PHE A 129 20.12 1.02 -6.34
CA PHE A 129 20.91 0.49 -7.45
C PHE A 129 21.86 1.54 -8.05
N PHE A 130 21.37 2.76 -8.31
CA PHE A 130 22.24 3.85 -8.76
C PHE A 130 23.28 4.22 -7.70
N ALA A 131 22.89 4.33 -6.43
CA ALA A 131 23.82 4.60 -5.34
C ALA A 131 24.93 3.54 -5.25
N LEU A 132 24.60 2.27 -5.45
CA LEU A 132 25.57 1.18 -5.51
C LEU A 132 26.55 1.35 -6.68
N ILE A 133 26.07 1.72 -7.87
CA ILE A 133 26.94 2.00 -9.03
C ILE A 133 27.92 3.14 -8.72
N PHE A 134 27.43 4.27 -8.20
CA PHE A 134 28.29 5.40 -7.84
C PHE A 134 29.28 5.06 -6.73
N LEU A 135 28.87 4.24 -5.75
CA LEU A 135 29.77 3.76 -4.70
C LEU A 135 30.89 2.90 -5.29
N LEU A 136 30.58 2.03 -6.25
CA LEU A 136 31.58 1.18 -6.92
C LEU A 136 32.54 2.00 -7.79
N LEU A 137 32.03 3.01 -8.52
CA LEU A 137 32.87 3.93 -9.28
C LEU A 137 33.79 4.74 -8.36
N GLY A 138 33.26 5.29 -7.27
CA GLY A 138 34.05 6.01 -6.28
C GLY A 138 35.09 5.11 -5.59
N LEU A 139 34.75 3.85 -5.32
CA LEU A 139 35.69 2.87 -4.78
C LEU A 139 36.81 2.57 -5.79
N ARG A 140 36.45 2.34 -7.05
CA ARG A 140 37.40 2.08 -8.15
C ARG A 140 38.36 3.26 -8.33
N ASP A 141 37.82 4.48 -8.44
CA ASP A 141 38.61 5.70 -8.65
C ASP A 141 39.43 6.06 -7.40
N GLY A 142 38.89 5.80 -6.20
CA GLY A 142 39.63 5.93 -4.95
C GLY A 142 40.80 4.96 -4.84
N LEU A 143 40.61 3.68 -5.22
CA LEU A 143 41.70 2.70 -5.25
C LEU A 143 42.74 3.01 -6.32
N ASP A 144 42.34 3.60 -7.45
CA ASP A 144 43.25 4.02 -8.53
C ASP A 144 44.26 5.09 -8.06
N THR A 145 43.97 5.82 -6.98
CA THR A 145 44.94 6.78 -6.41
C THR A 145 46.09 6.11 -5.66
N PHE A 146 45.92 4.87 -5.19
CA PHE A 146 46.91 4.13 -4.40
C PHE A 146 47.51 2.92 -5.14
N LEU A 147 46.82 2.40 -6.16
CA LEU A 147 47.13 1.17 -6.87
C LEU A 147 47.06 1.39 -8.39
N TRP A 148 47.58 0.44 -9.16
CA TRP A 148 47.42 0.46 -10.62
C TRP A 148 45.95 0.25 -11.00
N ARG A 149 45.44 1.01 -11.97
CA ARG A 149 44.05 0.95 -12.47
C ARG A 149 43.49 -0.45 -12.66
N TRP A 150 44.27 -1.36 -13.25
CA TRP A 150 43.84 -2.74 -13.48
C TRP A 150 43.62 -3.52 -12.18
N VAL A 151 44.41 -3.24 -11.12
CA VAL A 151 44.24 -3.86 -9.79
C VAL A 151 43.00 -3.31 -9.11
N ALA A 152 42.77 -2.00 -9.20
CA ALA A 152 41.58 -1.35 -8.65
C ALA A 152 40.29 -1.91 -9.28
N ASP A 153 40.30 -2.11 -10.59
CA ASP A 153 39.19 -2.74 -11.34
C ASP A 153 38.94 -4.18 -10.88
N LEU A 154 39.99 -4.99 -10.70
CA LEU A 154 39.85 -6.38 -10.23
C LEU A 154 39.32 -6.48 -8.79
N ILE A 155 39.78 -5.63 -7.88
CA ILE A 155 39.30 -5.61 -6.50
C ILE A 155 37.82 -5.20 -6.46
N THR A 156 37.45 -4.18 -7.22
CA THR A 156 36.05 -3.72 -7.30
C THR A 156 35.15 -4.81 -7.89
N ALA A 157 35.62 -5.51 -8.93
CA ALA A 157 34.91 -6.64 -9.52
C ALA A 157 34.74 -7.81 -8.52
N LEU A 158 35.77 -8.12 -7.73
CA LEU A 158 35.70 -9.15 -6.71
C LEU A 158 34.66 -8.82 -5.62
N ILE A 159 34.62 -7.56 -5.17
CA ILE A 159 33.62 -7.09 -4.20
C ILE A 159 32.21 -7.25 -4.77
N LEU A 160 32.00 -6.86 -6.04
CA LEU A 160 30.70 -7.02 -6.69
C LEU A 160 30.29 -8.48 -6.82
N LEU A 161 31.24 -9.37 -7.12
CA LEU A 161 30.99 -10.81 -7.20
C LEU A 161 30.63 -11.42 -5.84
N LEU A 162 31.24 -10.94 -4.76
CA LEU A 162 30.87 -11.35 -3.40
C LEU A 162 29.47 -10.85 -3.01
N LEU A 163 29.16 -9.57 -3.24
CA LEU A 163 27.83 -9.01 -2.97
C LEU A 163 26.74 -9.72 -3.80
N GLY A 164 26.99 -9.90 -5.10
CA GLY A 164 26.10 -10.62 -6.00
C GLY A 164 25.96 -12.09 -5.63
N GLY A 165 27.04 -12.75 -5.22
CA GLY A 165 27.04 -14.14 -4.76
C GLY A 165 26.22 -14.34 -3.48
N VAL A 166 26.39 -13.46 -2.48
CA VAL A 166 25.59 -13.47 -1.25
C VAL A 166 24.12 -13.18 -1.57
N GLY A 167 23.84 -12.15 -2.39
CA GLY A 167 22.49 -11.82 -2.82
C GLY A 167 21.81 -12.97 -3.56
N ALA A 168 22.52 -13.62 -4.48
CA ALA A 168 22.02 -14.79 -5.20
C ALA A 168 21.79 -15.99 -4.27
N MET A 169 22.65 -16.22 -3.28
CA MET A 169 22.46 -17.28 -2.30
C MET A 169 21.23 -16.99 -1.41
N MET A 170 21.04 -15.74 -1.00
CA MET A 170 19.91 -15.32 -0.18
C MET A 170 18.60 -15.41 -0.96
N ALA A 171 18.60 -14.97 -2.22
CA ALA A 171 17.49 -15.16 -3.15
C ALA A 171 17.18 -16.66 -3.33
N ARG A 172 18.19 -17.49 -3.58
CA ARG A 172 17.99 -18.95 -3.69
C ARG A 172 17.41 -19.56 -2.42
N ARG A 173 17.78 -19.09 -1.23
CA ARG A 173 17.17 -19.55 0.03
C ARG A 173 15.71 -19.12 0.13
N LEU A 174 15.40 -17.87 -0.21
CA LEU A 174 14.06 -17.32 -0.11
C LEU A 174 13.10 -17.92 -1.14
N LEU A 175 13.57 -18.14 -2.37
CA LEU A 175 12.82 -18.82 -3.43
C LEU A 175 12.82 -20.35 -3.30
N GLY A 176 13.83 -20.91 -2.61
CA GLY A 176 14.00 -22.34 -2.39
C GLY A 176 13.22 -22.87 -1.20
N THR A 177 12.76 -22.02 -0.28
CA THR A 177 11.63 -22.37 0.60
C THR A 177 10.43 -22.63 -0.30
N PRO A 178 9.90 -23.87 -0.36
CA PRO A 178 8.65 -24.08 -1.04
C PRO A 178 7.63 -23.18 -0.35
N ILE A 179 7.18 -22.12 -1.04
CA ILE A 179 5.81 -21.66 -0.86
C ILE A 179 5.01 -22.95 -0.84
N LYS A 180 4.16 -23.18 0.18
CA LYS A 180 3.33 -24.40 0.30
C LYS A 180 2.30 -24.45 -0.84
N THR A 181 2.78 -24.46 -2.06
CA THR A 181 2.05 -24.64 -3.31
C THR A 181 1.55 -26.07 -3.40
N ASP A 182 1.92 -26.97 -2.49
CA ASP A 182 1.31 -28.30 -2.39
C ASP A 182 -0.17 -28.20 -2.03
N MET A 183 -0.57 -27.24 -1.19
CA MET A 183 -1.98 -26.99 -0.92
C MET A 183 -2.65 -26.28 -2.09
N THR A 184 -2.00 -25.25 -2.68
CA THR A 184 -2.55 -24.53 -3.84
C THR A 184 -2.68 -25.42 -5.08
N LYS A 185 -1.74 -26.34 -5.33
CA LYS A 185 -1.80 -27.30 -6.44
C LYS A 185 -2.84 -28.38 -6.16
N LYS A 186 -3.03 -28.82 -4.91
CA LYS A 186 -4.10 -29.76 -4.56
C LYS A 186 -5.48 -29.12 -4.71
N THR A 187 -5.70 -27.94 -4.15
CA THR A 187 -6.97 -27.21 -4.29
C THR A 187 -7.28 -26.93 -5.76
N ILE A 188 -6.31 -26.45 -6.57
CA ILE A 188 -6.55 -26.24 -8.00
C ILE A 188 -6.81 -27.56 -8.75
N ARG A 189 -6.20 -28.69 -8.36
CA ARG A 189 -6.48 -29.99 -8.97
C ARG A 189 -7.87 -30.51 -8.59
N GLU A 190 -8.26 -30.40 -7.33
CA GLU A 190 -9.57 -30.79 -6.83
C GLU A 190 -10.68 -29.93 -7.49
N ASP A 191 -10.46 -28.62 -7.64
CA ASP A 191 -11.38 -27.71 -8.32
C ASP A 191 -11.54 -28.06 -9.82
N VAL A 192 -10.44 -28.43 -10.49
CA VAL A 192 -10.46 -28.85 -11.91
C VAL A 192 -11.14 -30.21 -12.08
N GLU A 193 -10.91 -31.15 -11.16
CA GLU A 193 -11.56 -32.46 -11.17
C GLU A 193 -13.07 -32.33 -10.92
N TRP A 194 -13.48 -31.51 -9.95
CA TRP A 194 -14.89 -31.21 -9.69
C TRP A 194 -15.56 -30.56 -10.90
N ALA A 195 -14.93 -29.58 -11.53
CA ALA A 195 -15.42 -28.94 -12.76
C ALA A 195 -15.55 -29.92 -13.94
N LYS A 196 -14.60 -30.87 -14.10
CA LYS A 196 -14.68 -31.94 -15.11
C LYS A 196 -15.85 -32.89 -14.88
N THR A 197 -16.20 -33.19 -13.64
CA THR A 197 -17.33 -34.08 -13.33
C THR A 197 -18.69 -33.42 -13.62
N LEU A 198 -18.78 -32.10 -13.52
CA LEU A 198 -19.99 -31.33 -13.84
C LEU A 198 -20.22 -31.23 -15.36
N GLY A 199 -19.17 -31.04 -16.15
CA GLY A 199 -19.28 -30.98 -17.62
C GLY A 199 -19.57 -32.32 -18.30
N LYS A 200 -19.65 -33.42 -17.53
CA LYS A 200 -19.90 -34.78 -18.03
C LYS A 200 -21.31 -35.29 -17.75
N ARG A 201 -22.19 -34.47 -17.16
CA ARG A 201 -23.63 -34.74 -17.01
C ARG A 201 -24.41 -33.93 -18.02
#